data_AF-A0A2E7Y4I0-F1
#
_entry.id   AF-A0A2E7Y4I0-F1
#
_cell.length_a   1.000
_cell.length_b   1.000
_cell.length_c   1.000
_cell.angle_alpha   90.00
_cell.angle_beta   90.00
_cell.angle_gamma   90.00
#
_symmetry.space_group_name_H-M   'P 1'
#
loop_
_entity.id
_entity.type
_entity.pdbx_description
1 polymer ?
#
loop_
_entity_poly.entity_id
_entity_poly.type
_entity_poly.pdbx_seq_one_letter_code
_entity_poly.pdbx_strand_id
1 'polypeptide(L)'
;MTIRILVAAIAVTCIGGCESLMGLMQKPPPKPKPSFHPKPKTVPLRRTDRADQLVIIVGANPRDVDADGYPDLLDVTAILFEGQAGEPVFVDGRFEFELEPLDDSVTRPWRVWQISESESTSAAGPTLFDLPGYGFTLDLRENGGDQMPPIAANLVGRFSPASGAATVDCVPGQRIVQLGGSERR
;
A
#
# COMPACT_ATOMS: atom_id res chain seq x y z
N MET A 1 -15.46 -6.68 -67.36
CA MET A 1 -16.38 -6.12 -68.37
C MET A 1 -17.41 -5.27 -67.60
N THR A 2 -17.25 -3.94 -67.46
CA THR A 2 -17.75 -2.87 -68.38
C THR A 2 -19.25 -3.06 -68.68
N ILE A 3 -20.21 -2.14 -68.52
CA ILE A 3 -20.28 -0.67 -68.70
C ILE A 3 -21.77 -0.31 -68.37
N ARG A 4 -22.08 0.65 -67.47
CA ARG A 4 -22.42 2.08 -67.69
C ARG A 4 -23.91 2.43 -67.97
N ILE A 5 -24.39 3.43 -67.21
CA ILE A 5 -25.12 4.65 -67.68
C ILE A 5 -26.65 4.47 -68.00
N LEU A 6 -27.64 5.37 -67.76
CA LEU A 6 -27.82 6.85 -67.86
C LEU A 6 -29.11 7.24 -67.05
N VAL A 7 -29.11 8.25 -66.17
CA VAL A 7 -29.68 9.64 -66.28
C VAL A 7 -31.20 9.79 -66.52
N ALA A 8 -31.87 10.54 -65.62
CA ALA A 8 -32.84 11.62 -65.89
C ALA A 8 -33.20 12.30 -64.53
N ALA A 9 -32.69 13.48 -64.15
CA ALA A 9 -33.03 14.83 -64.63
C ALA A 9 -34.51 15.22 -64.44
N ILE A 10 -34.85 15.82 -63.28
CA ILE A 10 -35.93 16.81 -63.19
C ILE A 10 -35.42 17.99 -62.37
N ALA A 11 -35.37 19.14 -63.04
CA ALA A 11 -35.09 20.46 -62.49
C ALA A 11 -36.40 21.25 -62.50
N VAL A 12 -36.81 21.85 -61.37
CA VAL A 12 -37.76 23.00 -61.34
C VAL A 12 -37.53 23.85 -60.09
N THR A 13 -36.85 24.99 -60.33
CA THR A 13 -36.95 26.37 -59.80
C THR A 13 -37.49 26.73 -58.40
N CYS A 14 -36.61 27.45 -57.69
CA CYS A 14 -36.73 28.80 -57.08
C CYS A 14 -38.00 29.23 -56.33
N ILE A 15 -37.87 29.46 -55.02
CA ILE A 15 -38.42 30.64 -54.33
C ILE A 15 -37.38 31.12 -53.31
N GLY A 16 -37.04 32.42 -53.39
CA GLY A 16 -36.13 33.08 -52.47
C GLY A 16 -36.73 33.26 -51.08
N GLY A 17 -35.87 33.19 -50.08
CA GLY A 17 -36.14 33.56 -48.71
C GLY A 17 -34.85 34.05 -48.10
N CYS A 18 -34.66 35.37 -48.11
CA CYS A 18 -33.59 36.04 -47.41
C CYS A 18 -33.98 36.05 -45.92
N GLU A 19 -33.48 35.11 -45.14
CA GLU A 19 -33.56 35.21 -43.67
C GLU A 19 -32.16 35.30 -43.08
N SER A 20 -31.84 36.53 -42.65
CA SER A 20 -30.75 36.86 -41.76
C SER A 20 -30.85 36.01 -40.49
N LEU A 21 -30.08 34.93 -40.38
CA LEU A 21 -29.81 34.33 -39.09
C LEU A 21 -28.49 34.87 -38.56
N MET A 22 -28.62 35.90 -37.72
CA MET A 22 -27.56 36.36 -36.82
C MET A 22 -26.97 35.15 -36.09
N GLY A 23 -25.78 34.72 -36.49
CA GLY A 23 -24.97 33.82 -35.68
C GLY A 23 -24.66 34.53 -34.37
N LEU A 24 -25.28 34.10 -33.29
CA LEU A 24 -24.95 34.53 -31.93
C LEU A 24 -23.43 34.45 -31.77
N MET A 25 -22.79 35.58 -31.48
CA MET A 25 -21.41 35.60 -31.00
C MET A 25 -21.33 34.66 -29.79
N GLN A 26 -20.88 33.42 -30.01
CA GLN A 26 -20.59 32.50 -28.93
C GLN A 26 -19.44 33.12 -28.15
N LYS A 27 -19.78 33.64 -26.96
CA LYS A 27 -18.79 34.10 -25.98
C LYS A 27 -17.77 32.97 -25.81
N PRO A 28 -16.46 33.23 -25.94
CA PRO A 28 -15.46 32.19 -25.79
C PRO A 28 -15.65 31.50 -24.44
N PRO A 29 -15.47 30.16 -24.38
CA PRO A 29 -15.71 29.41 -23.15
C PRO A 29 -14.89 30.03 -22.02
N PRO A 30 -15.47 30.15 -20.81
CA PRO A 30 -14.74 30.71 -19.67
C PRO A 30 -13.45 29.89 -19.47
N LYS A 31 -12.32 30.59 -19.32
CA LYS A 31 -11.04 29.94 -19.03
C LYS A 31 -11.22 29.01 -17.82
N PRO A 32 -10.70 27.76 -17.86
CA PRO A 32 -10.81 26.85 -16.73
C PRO A 32 -10.25 27.54 -15.49
N LYS A 33 -11.05 27.57 -14.41
CA LYS A 33 -10.59 28.11 -13.14
C LYS A 33 -9.34 27.34 -12.72
N PRO A 34 -8.29 28.00 -12.19
CA PRO A 34 -7.14 27.31 -11.64
C PRO A 34 -7.64 26.26 -10.65
N SER A 35 -7.36 24.99 -10.94
CA SER A 35 -7.70 23.94 -10.00
C SER A 35 -6.80 24.10 -8.79
N PHE A 36 -7.37 24.54 -7.66
CA PHE A 36 -6.73 24.41 -6.36
C PHE A 36 -6.76 22.93 -5.97
N HIS A 37 -5.98 22.10 -6.67
CA HIS A 37 -5.58 20.83 -6.09
C HIS A 37 -4.55 21.18 -5.02
N PRO A 38 -4.84 20.93 -3.73
CA PRO A 38 -3.81 21.03 -2.71
C PRO A 38 -2.64 20.16 -3.18
N LYS A 39 -1.45 20.75 -3.33
CA LYS A 39 -0.27 19.94 -3.55
C LYS A 39 -0.16 18.98 -2.37
N PRO A 40 0.02 17.66 -2.58
CA PRO A 40 0.28 16.74 -1.48
C PRO A 40 1.40 17.34 -0.62
N LYS A 41 1.13 17.55 0.67
CA LYS A 41 2.18 17.96 1.59
C LYS A 41 3.11 16.76 1.73
N THR A 42 4.29 16.84 1.15
CA THR A 42 5.36 15.89 1.46
C THR A 42 5.70 16.08 2.93
N VAL A 43 5.40 15.08 3.77
CA VAL A 43 5.81 15.09 5.17
C VAL A 43 7.34 15.08 5.19
N PRO A 44 8.02 16.04 5.84
CA PRO A 44 9.47 16.02 5.91
C PRO A 44 9.94 14.71 6.56
N LEU A 45 10.84 13.99 5.90
CA LEU A 45 11.45 12.79 6.45
C LEU A 45 12.35 13.21 7.63
N ARG A 46 11.84 13.09 8.85
CA ARG A 46 12.56 13.43 10.06
C ARG A 46 13.29 12.19 10.57
N ARG A 47 14.60 12.30 10.75
CA ARG A 47 15.43 11.27 11.38
C ARG A 47 15.80 11.72 12.80
N THR A 48 15.75 10.79 13.75
CA THR A 48 16.02 11.03 15.18
C THR A 48 16.71 9.80 15.77
N ASP A 49 17.18 9.90 17.00
CA ASP A 49 17.89 8.84 17.73
C ASP A 49 16.98 8.01 18.66
N ARG A 50 15.71 8.39 18.78
CA ARG A 50 14.73 7.76 19.67
C ARG A 50 13.33 7.68 19.07
N ALA A 51 12.60 6.65 19.44
CA ALA A 51 11.17 6.50 19.17
C ALA A 51 10.48 6.11 20.48
N ASP A 52 9.22 6.51 20.63
CA ASP A 52 8.40 6.20 21.80
C ASP A 52 7.30 5.18 21.47
N GLN A 53 6.95 5.02 20.19
CA GLN A 53 5.89 4.14 19.73
C GLN A 53 6.24 3.44 18.43
N LEU A 54 5.79 2.19 18.30
CA LEU A 54 5.87 1.37 17.11
C LEU A 54 4.47 0.94 16.68
N VAL A 55 4.13 1.21 15.42
CA VAL A 55 2.92 0.70 14.77
C VAL A 55 3.32 -0.25 13.67
N ILE A 56 2.66 -1.40 13.63
CA ILE A 56 2.86 -2.42 12.60
C ILE A 56 1.58 -2.56 11.79
N ILE A 57 1.72 -2.51 10.48
CA ILE A 57 0.67 -2.76 9.50
C ILE A 57 1.06 -4.00 8.73
N VAL A 58 0.24 -5.02 8.82
CA VAL A 58 0.40 -6.25 8.04
C VAL A 58 -0.44 -6.13 6.77
N GLY A 59 0.13 -6.54 5.65
CA GLY A 59 -0.57 -6.66 4.38
C GLY A 59 -1.84 -7.51 4.53
N ALA A 60 -2.89 -7.14 3.80
CA ALA A 60 -4.20 -7.78 3.96
C ALA A 60 -4.19 -9.28 3.63
N ASN A 61 -3.34 -9.69 2.68
CA ASN A 61 -3.23 -11.07 2.23
C ASN A 61 -1.75 -11.47 2.21
N PRO A 62 -1.36 -12.51 2.96
CA PRO A 62 -0.09 -13.19 2.72
C PRO A 62 -0.03 -13.71 1.28
N ARG A 63 1.17 -13.77 0.70
CA ARG A 63 1.37 -14.17 -0.70
C ARG A 63 1.83 -15.61 -0.77
N ASP A 64 1.16 -16.39 -1.61
CA ASP A 64 1.56 -17.71 -2.08
C ASP A 64 2.35 -17.50 -3.40
N VAL A 65 3.65 -17.81 -3.39
CA VAL A 65 4.55 -17.59 -4.54
C VAL A 65 4.79 -18.84 -5.38
N ASP A 66 4.53 -20.04 -4.84
CA ASP A 66 4.70 -21.31 -5.56
C ASP A 66 3.38 -21.97 -5.99
N ALA A 67 2.25 -21.36 -5.62
CA ALA A 67 0.88 -21.78 -5.88
C ALA A 67 0.49 -23.13 -5.26
N ASP A 68 1.11 -23.50 -4.13
CA ASP A 68 0.79 -24.73 -3.40
C ASP A 68 -0.46 -24.60 -2.48
N GLY A 69 -1.00 -23.39 -2.35
CA GLY A 69 -2.16 -23.07 -1.53
C GLY A 69 -1.84 -22.65 -0.11
N TYR A 70 -0.56 -22.49 0.24
CA TYR A 70 -0.08 -22.01 1.52
C TYR A 70 0.59 -20.63 1.40
N PRO A 71 0.50 -19.79 2.44
CA PRO A 71 1.12 -18.48 2.40
C PRO A 71 2.63 -18.56 2.66
N ASP A 72 3.43 -17.99 1.75
CA ASP A 72 4.89 -17.96 1.84
C ASP A 72 5.43 -16.65 2.39
N LEU A 73 4.84 -15.52 1.97
CA LEU A 73 5.38 -14.20 2.28
C LEU A 73 4.36 -13.33 3.02
N LEU A 74 4.82 -12.62 4.04
CA LEU A 74 4.04 -11.65 4.78
C LEU A 74 4.64 -10.26 4.63
N ASP A 75 3.93 -9.37 3.94
CA ASP A 75 4.34 -7.97 3.82
C ASP A 75 4.00 -7.20 5.09
N VAL A 76 5.00 -6.51 5.65
CA VAL A 76 4.91 -5.80 6.92
C VAL A 76 5.44 -4.39 6.76
N THR A 77 4.68 -3.40 7.22
CA THR A 77 5.12 -2.02 7.34
C THR A 77 5.25 -1.65 8.80
N ALA A 78 6.43 -1.19 9.21
CA ALA A 78 6.66 -0.65 10.54
C ALA A 78 6.78 0.88 10.49
N ILE A 79 6.11 1.57 11.40
CA ILE A 79 6.17 3.04 11.52
C ILE A 79 6.53 3.38 12.96
N LEU A 80 7.58 4.18 13.12
CA LEU A 80 8.03 4.67 14.41
C LEU A 80 7.52 6.10 14.62
N PHE A 81 7.12 6.40 15.85
CA PHE A 81 6.68 7.73 16.24
C PHE A 81 7.46 8.24 17.44
N GLU A 82 7.62 9.56 17.51
CA GLU A 82 8.26 10.26 18.62
C GLU A 82 7.34 11.36 19.17
N GLY A 83 7.36 11.52 20.50
CA GLY A 83 6.70 12.60 21.21
C GLY A 83 5.19 12.42 21.37
N GLN A 84 4.58 13.30 22.15
CA GLN A 84 3.14 13.24 22.45
C GLN A 84 2.24 13.47 21.23
N ALA A 85 2.72 14.20 20.23
CA ALA A 85 1.98 14.46 19.00
C ALA A 85 1.99 13.26 18.03
N GLY A 86 2.82 12.24 18.28
CA GLY A 86 2.96 11.08 17.41
C GLY A 86 3.50 11.49 16.04
N GLU A 87 4.66 12.17 16.00
CA GLU A 87 5.29 12.50 14.72
C GLU A 87 6.02 11.28 14.17
N PRO A 88 5.78 10.89 12.91
CA PRO A 88 6.44 9.72 12.33
C PRO A 88 7.90 10.05 12.00
N VAL A 89 8.81 9.13 12.36
CA VAL A 89 10.26 9.36 12.30
C VAL A 89 11.02 8.13 11.77
N PHE A 90 12.23 8.38 11.25
CA PHE A 90 13.24 7.35 11.06
C PHE A 90 14.20 7.30 12.24
N VAL A 91 14.47 6.10 12.73
CA VAL A 91 15.47 5.82 13.76
C VAL A 91 16.32 4.65 13.30
N ASP A 92 17.64 4.77 13.39
CA ASP A 92 18.53 3.64 13.14
C ASP A 92 18.41 2.63 14.27
N GLY A 93 18.37 1.35 13.92
CA GLY A 93 18.15 0.27 14.88
C GLY A 93 17.73 -1.01 14.19
N ARG A 94 17.37 -2.01 15.00
CA ARG A 94 16.98 -3.35 14.54
C ARG A 94 15.52 -3.62 14.87
N PHE A 95 14.89 -4.47 14.05
CA PHE A 95 13.53 -4.94 14.30
C PHE A 95 13.55 -6.43 14.65
N GLU A 96 12.65 -6.83 15.52
CA GLU A 96 12.30 -8.22 15.77
C GLU A 96 10.80 -8.37 15.55
N PHE A 97 10.41 -9.38 14.78
CA PHE A 97 9.02 -9.74 14.57
C PHE A 97 8.78 -11.14 15.10
N GLU A 98 7.69 -11.33 15.81
CA GLU A 98 7.30 -12.61 16.39
C GLU A 98 5.88 -12.93 15.97
N LEU A 99 5.67 -14.16 15.51
CA LEU A 99 4.35 -14.70 15.23
C LEU A 99 3.90 -15.53 16.44
N GLU A 100 2.94 -15.00 17.17
CA GLU A 100 2.36 -15.65 18.34
C GLU A 100 1.04 -16.35 17.96
N PRO A 101 0.95 -17.68 18.07
CA PRO A 101 -0.30 -18.38 17.81
C PRO A 101 -1.35 -17.97 18.85
N LEU A 102 -2.58 -17.76 18.40
CA LEU A 102 -3.71 -17.50 19.32
C LEU A 102 -4.22 -18.77 19.98
N ASP A 103 -3.87 -19.93 19.43
CA ASP A 103 -4.18 -21.24 19.99
C ASP A 103 -3.10 -21.64 20.99
N ASP A 104 -3.50 -21.82 22.26
CA ASP A 104 -2.62 -22.21 23.35
C ASP A 104 -2.11 -23.65 23.24
N SER A 105 -2.65 -24.47 22.31
CA SER A 105 -2.11 -25.79 21.99
C SER A 105 -0.84 -25.74 21.16
N VAL A 106 -0.51 -24.59 20.56
CA VAL A 106 0.71 -24.37 19.78
C VAL A 106 1.79 -23.74 20.67
N THR A 107 3.00 -24.31 20.64
CA THR A 107 4.14 -23.79 21.42
C THR A 107 4.56 -22.41 20.91
N ARG A 108 4.77 -21.45 21.82
CA ARG A 108 5.20 -20.06 21.54
C ARG A 108 6.71 -19.86 21.81
N PRO A 109 7.41 -18.94 21.11
CA PRO A 109 7.03 -18.25 19.87
C PRO A 109 6.87 -19.26 18.73
N TRP A 110 5.91 -19.04 17.82
CA TRP A 110 5.80 -19.96 16.68
C TRP A 110 6.85 -19.65 15.62
N ARG A 111 7.13 -18.37 15.35
CA ARG A 111 8.18 -17.91 14.42
C ARG A 111 8.76 -16.57 14.87
N VAL A 112 10.04 -16.36 14.62
CA VAL A 112 10.75 -15.10 14.92
C VAL A 112 11.60 -14.68 13.73
N TRP A 113 11.56 -13.40 13.37
CA TRP A 113 12.45 -12.79 12.38
C TRP A 113 13.23 -11.66 13.03
N GLN A 114 14.54 -11.61 12.76
CA GLN A 114 15.42 -10.57 13.24
C GLN A 114 15.96 -9.79 12.06
N ILE A 115 15.63 -8.50 12.00
CA ILE A 115 16.07 -7.59 10.96
C ILE A 115 17.19 -6.74 11.51
N SER A 116 18.37 -6.87 10.91
CA SER A 116 19.56 -6.10 11.30
C SER A 116 19.40 -4.61 11.04
N GLU A 117 20.29 -3.81 11.61
CA GLU A 117 20.34 -2.37 11.34
C GLU A 117 20.58 -2.06 9.87
N SER A 118 21.48 -2.78 9.20
CA SER A 118 21.73 -2.58 7.77
C SER A 118 20.51 -2.86 6.90
N GLU A 119 19.73 -3.90 7.26
CA GLU A 119 18.50 -4.24 6.54
C GLU A 119 17.40 -3.23 6.82
N SER A 120 17.26 -2.77 8.07
CA SER A 120 16.28 -1.74 8.42
C SER A 120 16.57 -0.41 7.73
N THR A 121 17.83 0.02 7.66
CA THR A 121 18.21 1.23 6.92
C THR A 121 17.87 1.11 5.44
N SER A 122 18.04 -0.08 4.85
CA SER A 122 17.72 -0.34 3.44
C SER A 122 16.21 -0.40 3.19
N ALA A 123 15.44 -0.82 4.18
CA ALA A 123 13.98 -0.89 4.15
C ALA A 123 13.29 0.47 4.41
N ALA A 124 14.04 1.48 4.84
CA ALA A 124 13.52 2.79 5.19
C ALA A 124 13.07 3.57 3.94
N GLY A 125 11.83 4.04 3.93
CA GLY A 125 11.29 4.80 2.82
C GLY A 125 9.89 5.37 3.09
N PRO A 126 9.30 6.04 2.10
CA PRO A 126 7.88 6.37 2.15
C PRO A 126 7.06 5.07 2.11
N THR A 127 6.08 4.97 2.99
CA THR A 127 5.19 3.82 3.13
C THR A 127 3.74 4.20 2.80
N LEU A 128 2.75 3.53 3.41
CA LEU A 128 1.34 3.86 3.24
C LEU A 128 1.08 5.33 3.59
N PHE A 129 0.37 6.05 2.71
CA PHE A 129 0.07 7.48 2.85
C PHE A 129 1.29 8.42 2.86
N ASP A 130 2.39 8.05 2.22
CA ASP A 130 3.65 8.81 2.17
C ASP A 130 4.27 9.08 3.56
N LEU A 131 3.92 8.26 4.57
CA LEU A 131 4.50 8.33 5.90
C LEU A 131 5.90 7.69 5.91
N PRO A 132 6.88 8.26 6.64
CA PRO A 132 8.18 7.61 6.81
C PRO A 132 7.99 6.30 7.59
N GLY A 133 8.55 5.22 7.07
CA GLY A 133 8.50 3.91 7.72
C GLY A 133 9.37 2.87 7.03
N TYR A 134 9.22 1.63 7.44
CA TYR A 134 10.08 0.53 7.01
C TYR A 134 9.22 -0.55 6.36
N GLY A 135 9.57 -0.93 5.14
CA GLY A 135 8.90 -2.00 4.40
C GLY A 135 9.68 -3.31 4.49
N PHE A 136 9.07 -4.34 5.05
CA PHE A 136 9.64 -5.68 5.17
C PHE A 136 8.76 -6.71 4.48
N THR A 137 9.38 -7.78 3.97
CA THR A 137 8.69 -8.99 3.54
C THR A 137 9.26 -10.14 4.35
N LEU A 138 8.45 -10.72 5.23
CA LEU A 138 8.85 -11.83 6.10
C LEU A 138 8.56 -13.15 5.37
N ASP A 139 9.57 -14.00 5.23
CA ASP A 139 9.41 -15.32 4.63
C ASP A 139 8.97 -16.33 5.70
N LEU A 140 7.78 -16.90 5.50
CA LEU A 140 7.16 -17.90 6.36
C LEU A 140 7.79 -19.28 6.15
N ARG A 141 8.63 -19.52 5.16
CA ARG A 141 9.27 -20.82 4.94
C ARG A 141 10.59 -20.95 5.68
N GLU A 142 11.31 -19.83 5.85
CA GLU A 142 12.65 -19.77 6.46
C GLU A 142 12.73 -20.47 7.82
N ASN A 143 11.64 -20.52 8.58
CA ASN A 143 11.63 -21.03 9.95
C ASN A 143 10.59 -22.15 10.24
N GLY A 144 10.11 -22.89 9.23
CA GLY A 144 9.05 -23.89 9.50
C GLY A 144 8.37 -24.60 8.33
N GLY A 145 9.00 -24.66 7.14
CA GLY A 145 8.49 -25.41 5.98
C GLY A 145 7.35 -24.73 5.23
N ASP A 146 7.08 -25.18 4.00
CA ASP A 146 6.03 -24.64 3.09
C ASP A 146 4.62 -24.80 3.67
N GLN A 147 4.34 -25.96 4.27
CA GLN A 147 2.97 -26.33 4.58
C GLN A 147 2.63 -25.98 6.02
N MET A 148 1.97 -24.84 6.20
CA MET A 148 1.52 -24.40 7.52
C MET A 148 0.08 -24.84 7.81
N PRO A 149 -0.21 -25.42 8.98
CA PRO A 149 -1.58 -25.69 9.38
C PRO A 149 -2.37 -24.39 9.47
N PRO A 150 -3.69 -24.42 9.22
CA PRO A 150 -4.50 -23.23 9.27
C PRO A 150 -4.63 -22.74 10.71
N ILE A 151 -3.93 -21.67 11.06
CA ILE A 151 -4.02 -21.06 12.39
C ILE A 151 -4.18 -19.56 12.31
N ALA A 152 -4.82 -19.01 13.34
CA ALA A 152 -4.81 -17.59 13.61
C ALA A 152 -3.63 -17.25 14.53
N ALA A 153 -2.83 -16.27 14.13
CA ALA A 153 -1.67 -15.82 14.91
C ALA A 153 -1.63 -14.30 14.96
N ASN A 154 -1.09 -13.76 16.05
CA ASN A 154 -0.82 -12.34 16.21
C ASN A 154 0.62 -12.04 15.78
N LEU A 155 0.81 -11.04 14.92
CA LEU A 155 2.16 -10.55 14.63
C LEU A 155 2.51 -9.47 15.65
N VAL A 156 3.48 -9.77 16.50
CA VAL A 156 4.10 -8.83 17.43
C VAL A 156 5.38 -8.32 16.80
N GLY A 157 5.75 -7.07 17.07
CA GLY A 157 7.07 -6.61 16.72
C GLY A 157 7.64 -5.61 17.71
N ARG A 158 8.96 -5.52 17.67
CA ARG A 158 9.79 -4.84 18.64
C ARG A 158 10.90 -4.12 17.90
N PHE A 159 11.19 -2.90 18.33
CA PHE A 159 12.28 -2.09 17.79
C PHE A 159 13.32 -1.81 18.87
N SER A 160 14.59 -2.07 18.58
CA SER A 160 15.72 -1.67 19.43
C SER A 160 16.53 -0.58 18.73
N PRO A 161 16.50 0.67 19.24
CA PRO A 161 17.29 1.77 18.69
C PRO A 161 18.81 1.49 18.76
N ALA A 162 19.55 1.86 17.72
CA ALA A 162 21.02 1.76 17.68
C ALA A 162 21.69 2.70 18.69
N SER A 163 21.00 3.77 19.11
CA SER A 163 21.44 4.70 20.15
C SER A 163 21.56 4.05 21.54
N GLY A 164 21.00 2.85 21.74
CA GLY A 164 20.90 2.19 23.04
C GLY A 164 19.74 2.72 23.90
N ALA A 165 18.85 3.55 23.33
CA ALA A 165 17.60 3.92 23.97
C ALA A 165 16.71 2.69 24.23
N ALA A 166 15.66 2.88 25.04
CA ALA A 166 14.75 1.81 25.41
C ALA A 166 14.10 1.16 24.18
N THR A 167 13.97 -0.16 24.23
CA THR A 167 13.22 -0.93 23.25
C THR A 167 11.77 -0.49 23.21
N VAL A 168 11.20 -0.42 22.00
CA VAL A 168 9.81 -0.05 21.75
C VAL A 168 9.06 -1.27 21.24
N ASP A 169 8.09 -1.75 22.01
CA ASP A 169 7.18 -2.80 21.56
C ASP A 169 6.00 -2.19 20.78
N CYS A 170 5.44 -2.95 19.84
CA CYS A 170 4.26 -2.53 19.11
C CYS A 170 3.05 -2.38 20.05
N VAL A 171 2.18 -1.43 19.76
CA VAL A 171 0.97 -1.20 20.57
C VAL A 171 0.09 -2.48 20.58
N PRO A 172 -0.32 -2.99 21.76
CA PRO A 172 -1.10 -4.22 21.87
C PRO A 172 -2.43 -4.18 21.11
N GLY A 173 -2.85 -5.32 20.57
CA GLY A 173 -4.22 -5.53 20.08
C GLY A 173 -4.48 -5.29 18.60
N GLN A 174 -3.46 -5.32 17.74
CA GLN A 174 -3.67 -5.20 16.30
C GLN A 174 -2.90 -6.28 15.55
N ARG A 175 -3.60 -6.93 14.61
CA ARG A 175 -3.12 -7.85 13.54
C ARG A 175 -3.16 -9.35 13.86
N ILE A 176 -4.38 -9.89 13.90
CA ILE A 176 -4.61 -11.32 13.65
C ILE A 176 -4.31 -11.59 12.16
N VAL A 177 -3.35 -12.46 11.89
CA VAL A 177 -3.07 -13.04 10.58
C VAL A 177 -3.67 -14.44 10.56
N GLN A 178 -4.45 -14.74 9.54
CA GLN A 178 -4.90 -16.10 9.28
C GLN A 178 -3.95 -16.73 8.28
N LEU A 179 -3.30 -17.82 8.68
CA LEU A 179 -2.38 -18.59 7.87
C LEU A 179 -3.05 -19.91 7.47
N GLY A 180 -2.60 -20.51 6.36
CA GLY A 180 -3.09 -21.80 5.84
C GLY A 180 -4.17 -21.71 4.76
N GLY A 181 -4.29 -22.78 3.96
CA GLY A 181 -5.07 -22.81 2.73
C GLY A 181 -6.58 -22.70 2.93
N SER A 182 -7.22 -21.93 2.04
CA SER A 182 -8.66 -21.97 1.87
C SER A 182 -9.04 -23.32 1.27
N GLU A 183 -9.78 -24.17 1.98
CA GLU A 183 -10.59 -25.18 1.31
C GLU A 183 -11.53 -24.44 0.35
N ARG A 184 -11.21 -24.46 -0.94
CA ARG A 184 -12.23 -24.21 -1.96
C ARG A 184 -13.20 -25.38 -1.88
N ARG A 185 -14.32 -25.18 -1.20
CA ARG A 185 -15.51 -26.00 -1.40
C ARG A 185 -16.05 -25.82 -2.80
#